data_AF-A0A0K8V0S4-F1
#
_entry.id   AF-A0A0K8V0S4-F1
#
_cell.length_a   1.000
_cell.length_b   1.000
_cell.length_c   1.000
_cell.angle_alpha   90.00
_cell.angle_beta   90.00
_cell.angle_gamma   90.00
#
_symmetry.space_group_name_H-M   'P 1'
#
loop_
_entity.id
_entity.type
_entity.pdbx_description
1 polymer ?
#
loop_
_entity_poly.entity_id
_entity_poly.type
_entity_poly.pdbx_seq_one_letter_code
_entity_poly.pdbx_strand_id
1 'polypeptide(L)'
;MINHRLLSLALSLLLLGFLAGTWAYPEIDATDNKLDKQQPMETTTPNAGAANETGFDFLEVVRTCNASYTIPLEYIQQFNETAELPNITDKTGMCFLKCYMEKSGLLRDWQLNPTLIRQTMWPATGDSLPVCQNEGSRETCPCKRTYAIAKCLMLRALVDARNKPLV
;
A
#
# COMPACT_ATOMS: atom_id res chain seq x y z
N MET A 1 26.38 -1.22 -42.69
CA MET A 1 26.40 -1.77 -41.31
C MET A 1 27.49 -1.05 -40.54
N ILE A 2 27.11 -0.10 -39.69
CA ILE A 2 28.02 0.81 -38.97
C ILE A 2 28.04 0.39 -37.49
N ASN A 3 29.25 0.32 -36.94
CA ASN A 3 29.60 -0.33 -35.68
C ASN A 3 29.57 0.70 -34.52
N HIS A 4 28.73 0.47 -33.49
CA HIS A 4 28.34 1.46 -32.47
C HIS A 4 29.22 1.51 -31.19
N ARG A 5 30.52 1.21 -31.28
CA ARG A 5 31.39 1.09 -30.08
C ARG A 5 32.40 2.21 -29.80
N LEU A 6 32.24 3.40 -30.40
CA LEU A 6 33.05 4.58 -30.05
C LEU A 6 32.19 5.83 -30.02
N LEU A 7 31.54 6.12 -28.89
CA LEU A 7 31.07 7.48 -28.58
C LEU A 7 30.90 7.65 -27.06
N SER A 8 31.96 7.33 -26.33
CA SER A 8 32.21 7.91 -25.01
C SER A 8 33.40 8.84 -25.16
N LEU A 9 33.36 10.00 -24.49
CA LEU A 9 34.41 11.02 -24.39
C LEU A 9 34.45 12.07 -25.51
N ALA A 10 33.59 13.09 -25.41
CA ALA A 10 33.95 14.49 -25.66
C ALA A 10 32.72 15.38 -25.54
N LEU A 11 32.44 15.95 -24.36
CA LEU A 11 31.99 17.34 -24.24
C LEU A 11 32.05 17.76 -22.77
N SER A 12 33.27 17.96 -22.30
CA SER A 12 33.55 18.68 -21.06
C SER A 12 34.12 20.05 -21.42
N LEU A 13 33.73 21.07 -20.65
CA LEU A 13 34.29 22.43 -20.54
C LEU A 13 33.91 23.50 -21.58
N LEU A 14 33.16 24.50 -21.09
CA LEU A 14 33.42 25.96 -21.20
C LEU A 14 32.55 26.64 -20.10
N LEU A 15 33.12 26.94 -18.91
CA LEU A 15 33.73 28.22 -18.48
C LEU A 15 32.66 29.33 -18.26
N LEU A 16 32.25 29.67 -17.03
CA LEU A 16 32.90 30.45 -15.93
C LEU A 16 32.72 31.98 -16.02
N GLY A 17 32.22 32.55 -14.91
CA GLY A 17 32.55 33.89 -14.38
C GLY A 17 31.61 35.05 -14.80
N PHE A 18 31.28 36.07 -14.00
CA PHE A 18 31.55 36.57 -12.64
C PHE A 18 30.44 37.62 -12.35
N LEU A 19 30.03 37.96 -11.12
CA LEU A 19 30.58 39.02 -10.25
C LEU A 19 29.69 39.05 -8.97
N ALA A 20 30.26 38.81 -7.78
CA ALA A 20 30.77 39.81 -6.82
C ALA A 20 29.68 40.64 -6.11
N GLY A 21 29.57 40.45 -4.79
CA GLY A 21 28.75 41.25 -3.88
C GLY A 21 28.96 40.80 -2.43
N THR A 22 30.03 41.32 -1.82
CA THR A 22 30.42 41.14 -0.41
C THR A 22 29.58 42.02 0.52
N TRP A 23 29.08 41.46 1.62
CA TRP A 23 28.81 42.20 2.85
C TRP A 23 29.35 41.39 4.02
N ALA A 24 30.11 42.06 4.87
CA ALA A 24 30.83 41.52 6.02
C ALA A 24 30.02 41.63 7.32
N TYR A 25 30.61 41.08 8.39
CA TYR A 25 30.33 41.19 9.84
C TYR A 25 29.41 40.12 10.46
N PRO A 26 29.64 39.76 11.74
CA PRO A 26 30.91 39.34 12.34
C PRO A 26 30.78 38.01 13.10
N GLU A 27 31.95 37.43 13.36
CA GLU A 27 32.21 36.24 14.17
C GLU A 27 31.86 36.50 15.66
N ILE A 28 31.07 35.61 16.27
CA ILE A 28 31.00 35.45 17.73
C ILE A 28 31.27 33.98 18.02
N ASP A 29 32.46 33.74 18.54
CA ASP A 29 32.92 32.50 19.15
C ASP A 29 32.35 32.40 20.57
N ALA A 30 31.68 31.29 20.90
CA ALA A 30 31.49 30.80 22.26
C ALA A 30 30.91 29.37 22.23
N THR A 31 31.75 28.43 22.63
CA THR A 31 31.47 27.07 23.12
C THR A 31 30.15 26.92 23.89
N ASP A 32 29.36 25.88 23.59
CA ASP A 32 28.90 24.93 24.62
C ASP A 32 28.37 23.63 24.01
N ASN A 33 28.74 22.51 24.63
CA ASN A 33 28.42 21.15 24.23
C ASN A 33 27.28 20.70 25.14
N LYS A 34 26.04 20.60 24.62
CA LYS A 34 24.94 20.02 25.40
C LYS A 34 23.96 19.23 24.54
N LEU A 35 24.14 17.92 24.61
CA LEU A 35 23.10 16.91 24.47
C LEU A 35 21.86 17.34 25.27
N ASP A 36 20.74 17.66 24.60
CA ASP A 36 19.45 17.76 25.28
C ASP A 36 18.32 17.14 24.45
N LYS A 37 17.81 16.06 25.04
CA LYS A 37 16.43 15.55 25.03
C LYS A 37 15.67 15.49 23.70
N GLN A 38 15.52 14.24 23.25
CA GLN A 38 14.25 13.73 22.71
C GLN A 38 13.09 14.17 23.62
N GLN A 39 12.15 14.94 23.08
CA GLN A 39 10.84 15.09 23.67
C GLN A 39 9.94 13.97 23.11
N PRO A 40 9.34 13.11 23.96
CA PRO A 40 8.40 12.11 23.50
C PRO A 40 7.16 12.86 23.01
N MET A 41 6.83 12.70 21.73
CA MET A 41 5.55 13.13 21.21
C MET A 41 4.50 12.22 21.84
N GLU A 42 3.76 12.76 22.81
CA GLU A 42 2.67 12.08 23.47
C GLU A 42 1.64 11.66 22.43
N THR A 43 1.53 10.34 22.23
CA THR A 43 0.44 9.71 21.50
C THR A 43 -0.86 9.99 22.25
N THR A 44 -1.54 11.05 21.85
CA THR A 44 -2.94 11.26 22.25
C THR A 44 -3.77 10.28 21.44
N THR A 45 -4.03 9.10 22.01
CA THR A 45 -5.03 8.15 21.52
C THR A 45 -6.41 8.82 21.56
N PRO A 46 -7.11 9.01 20.42
CA PRO A 46 -8.53 9.28 20.47
C PRO A 46 -9.26 7.99 20.82
N ASN A 47 -10.08 8.13 21.85
CA ASN A 47 -10.95 7.15 22.46
C ASN A 47 -11.93 6.51 21.43
N ALA A 48 -12.38 5.30 21.77
CA ALA A 48 -13.28 4.45 21.02
C ALA A 48 -14.45 5.17 20.33
N GLY A 49 -14.72 4.80 19.08
CA GLY A 49 -15.95 5.20 18.39
C GLY A 49 -15.82 5.56 16.90
N ALA A 50 -14.91 4.94 16.14
CA ALA A 50 -14.98 4.97 14.68
C ALA A 50 -15.49 3.61 14.19
N ALA A 51 -16.79 3.35 14.35
CA ALA A 51 -17.48 2.55 13.36
C ALA A 51 -17.39 3.33 12.05
N ASN A 52 -16.27 3.13 11.36
CA ASN A 52 -15.82 3.95 10.26
C ASN A 52 -16.81 3.82 9.10
N GLU A 53 -16.91 4.85 8.27
CA GLU A 53 -17.84 4.99 7.12
C GLU A 53 -17.82 3.79 6.13
N THR A 54 -16.89 2.87 6.31
CA THR A 54 -16.60 1.64 5.56
C THR A 54 -17.45 0.42 5.95
N GLY A 55 -18.36 0.53 6.92
CA GLY A 55 -19.33 -0.54 7.23
C GLY A 55 -18.80 -1.71 8.08
N PHE A 56 -17.52 -1.69 8.48
CA PHE A 56 -16.91 -2.59 9.46
C PHE A 56 -15.71 -1.93 10.15
N ASP A 57 -15.32 -2.43 11.33
CA ASP A 57 -14.12 -2.00 12.06
C ASP A 57 -12.87 -2.68 11.49
N PHE A 58 -12.07 -1.92 10.75
CA PHE A 58 -10.86 -2.40 10.11
C PHE A 58 -9.84 -2.96 11.11
N LEU A 59 -9.58 -2.24 12.20
CA LEU A 59 -8.54 -2.63 13.16
C LEU A 59 -8.95 -3.90 13.90
N GLU A 60 -10.23 -4.02 14.25
CA GLU A 60 -10.75 -5.21 14.91
C GLU A 60 -10.71 -6.45 14.00
N VAL A 61 -11.04 -6.29 12.72
CA VAL A 61 -10.94 -7.39 11.74
C VAL A 61 -9.48 -7.81 11.54
N VAL A 62 -8.56 -6.86 11.36
CA VAL A 62 -7.13 -7.15 11.22
C VAL A 62 -6.62 -7.88 12.46
N ARG A 63 -6.91 -7.38 13.66
CA ARG A 63 -6.51 -8.00 14.94
C ARG A 63 -7.05 -9.42 15.05
N THR A 64 -8.32 -9.63 14.74
CA THR A 64 -8.97 -10.95 14.78
C THR A 64 -8.29 -11.94 13.84
N CYS A 65 -7.99 -11.52 12.61
CA CYS A 65 -7.39 -12.40 11.62
C CYS A 65 -5.91 -12.67 11.89
N ASN A 66 -5.18 -11.67 12.40
CA ASN A 66 -3.76 -11.79 12.74
C ASN A 66 -3.54 -12.78 13.90
N ALA A 67 -4.52 -12.91 14.81
CA ALA A 67 -4.49 -13.90 15.89
C ALA A 67 -4.48 -15.36 15.39
N SER A 68 -4.99 -15.63 14.18
CA SER A 68 -5.01 -16.97 13.57
C SER A 68 -3.97 -17.13 12.45
N TYR A 69 -3.70 -16.05 11.72
CA TYR A 69 -2.83 -16.04 10.54
C TYR A 69 -1.89 -14.86 10.67
N THR A 70 -0.78 -15.08 11.37
CA THR A 70 0.11 -13.98 11.73
C THR A 70 0.81 -13.43 10.50
N ILE A 71 0.55 -12.15 10.21
CA ILE A 71 1.27 -11.41 9.17
C ILE A 71 1.67 -10.02 9.67
N PRO A 72 2.79 -9.48 9.16
CA PRO A 72 3.12 -8.08 9.34
C PRO A 72 2.13 -7.15 8.62
N LEU A 73 1.88 -5.96 9.17
CA LEU A 73 0.94 -4.98 8.60
C LEU A 73 1.41 -4.49 7.22
N GLU A 74 2.72 -4.40 7.01
CA GLU A 74 3.34 -4.04 5.74
C GLU A 74 2.95 -5.00 4.60
N TYR A 75 2.59 -6.25 4.89
CA TYR A 75 2.15 -7.20 3.86
C TYR A 75 0.75 -6.84 3.36
N ILE A 76 -0.09 -6.26 4.23
CA ILE A 76 -1.41 -5.74 3.86
C ILE A 76 -1.25 -4.48 3.00
N GLN A 77 -0.36 -3.58 3.41
CA GLN A 77 -0.04 -2.37 2.64
C GLN A 77 0.47 -2.74 1.24
N GLN A 78 1.47 -3.62 1.17
CA GLN A 78 2.01 -4.10 -0.11
C GLN A 78 0.91 -4.70 -0.98
N PHE A 79 0.01 -5.51 -0.41
CA PHE A 79 -1.10 -6.09 -1.16
C PHE A 79 -2.03 -5.00 -1.70
N ASN A 80 -2.35 -3.96 -0.92
CA ASN A 80 -3.19 -2.85 -1.38
C ASN A 80 -2.53 -2.03 -2.50
N GLU A 81 -1.21 -1.91 -2.49
CA GLU A 81 -0.47 -1.14 -3.50
C GLU A 81 -0.17 -1.94 -4.78
N THR A 82 0.00 -3.25 -4.67
CA THR A 82 0.54 -4.10 -5.74
C THR A 82 -0.34 -5.27 -6.15
N ALA A 83 -1.36 -5.58 -5.36
CA ALA A 83 -2.16 -6.82 -5.44
C ALA A 83 -1.36 -8.12 -5.23
N GLU A 84 -0.16 -8.04 -4.66
CA GLU A 84 0.70 -9.21 -4.40
C GLU A 84 1.05 -9.33 -2.93
N LEU A 85 1.04 -10.57 -2.43
CA LEU A 85 1.64 -10.90 -1.14
C LEU A 85 3.13 -11.23 -1.32
N PRO A 86 4.00 -10.88 -0.36
CA PRO A 86 5.45 -11.13 -0.46
C PRO A 86 5.82 -12.61 -0.40
N ASN A 87 5.00 -13.45 0.26
CA ASN A 87 5.16 -14.90 0.25
C ASN A 87 3.82 -15.59 -0.01
N ILE A 88 3.75 -16.37 -1.09
CA ILE A 88 2.58 -17.16 -1.47
C ILE A 88 2.73 -18.66 -1.19
N THR A 89 3.93 -19.10 -0.78
CA THR A 89 4.26 -20.51 -0.59
C THR A 89 3.67 -21.06 0.70
N ASP A 90 3.82 -20.34 1.82
CA ASP A 90 3.33 -20.79 3.14
C ASP A 90 1.80 -20.59 3.33
N LYS A 91 1.17 -19.82 2.44
CA LYS A 91 -0.28 -19.50 2.40
C LYS A 91 -0.80 -18.73 3.62
N THR A 92 0.03 -18.36 4.58
CA THR A 92 -0.39 -17.63 5.80
C THR A 92 -1.06 -16.31 5.43
N GLY A 93 -0.43 -15.52 4.55
CA GLY A 93 -1.02 -14.28 4.05
C GLY A 93 -2.31 -14.49 3.25
N MET A 94 -2.41 -15.58 2.48
CA MET A 94 -3.65 -15.92 1.77
C MET A 94 -4.79 -16.24 2.73
N CYS A 95 -4.49 -16.99 3.80
CA CYS A 95 -5.48 -17.33 4.82
C CYS A 95 -5.85 -16.12 5.67
N PHE A 96 -4.92 -15.20 5.91
CA PHE A 96 -5.22 -13.89 6.48
C PHE A 96 -6.23 -13.14 5.61
N LEU A 97 -6.00 -13.03 4.30
CA LEU A 97 -6.94 -12.35 3.39
C LEU A 97 -8.30 -13.06 3.33
N LYS A 98 -8.33 -14.40 3.40
CA LYS A 98 -9.59 -15.14 3.55
C LYS A 98 -10.35 -14.70 4.79
N CYS A 99 -9.70 -14.75 5.95
CA CYS A 99 -10.30 -14.32 7.20
C CYS A 99 -10.79 -12.87 7.10
N TYR A 100 -9.96 -11.97 6.57
CA TYR A 100 -10.28 -10.56 6.44
C TYR A 100 -11.54 -10.35 5.59
N MET A 101 -11.60 -10.95 4.40
CA MET A 101 -12.73 -10.82 3.48
C MET A 101 -14.03 -11.38 4.08
N GLU A 102 -13.96 -12.46 4.85
CA GLU A 102 -15.12 -13.06 5.52
C GLU A 102 -15.58 -12.25 6.74
N LYS A 103 -14.65 -11.79 7.58
CA LYS A 103 -14.95 -11.07 8.83
C LYS A 103 -15.40 -9.62 8.59
N SER A 104 -14.89 -8.99 7.54
CA SER A 104 -15.40 -7.69 7.06
C SER A 104 -16.75 -7.80 6.36
N GLY A 105 -17.20 -9.01 5.99
CA GLY A 105 -18.43 -9.23 5.23
C GLY A 105 -18.31 -8.92 3.74
N LEU A 106 -17.09 -8.68 3.23
CA LEU A 106 -16.80 -8.45 1.81
C LEU A 106 -17.04 -9.71 0.96
N LEU A 107 -16.88 -10.90 1.54
CA LEU A 107 -17.05 -12.19 0.88
C LEU A 107 -17.83 -13.16 1.77
N ARG A 108 -18.81 -13.86 1.19
CA ARG A 108 -19.50 -15.00 1.80
C ARG A 108 -19.77 -16.06 0.75
N ASP A 109 -19.36 -17.29 0.98
CA ASP A 109 -19.58 -18.42 0.07
C ASP A 109 -19.18 -18.11 -1.39
N TRP A 110 -18.02 -17.47 -1.56
CA TRP A 110 -17.49 -17.02 -2.86
C TRP A 110 -18.30 -15.91 -3.55
N GLN A 111 -19.29 -15.34 -2.86
CA GLN A 111 -20.06 -14.20 -3.32
C GLN A 111 -19.54 -12.92 -2.68
N LEU A 112 -19.20 -11.94 -3.53
CA LEU A 112 -18.78 -10.62 -3.09
C LEU A 112 -19.99 -9.80 -2.67
N ASN A 113 -19.85 -9.03 -1.61
CA ASN A 113 -20.84 -8.04 -1.21
C ASN A 113 -20.68 -6.77 -2.07
N PRO A 114 -21.58 -6.49 -3.03
CA PRO A 114 -21.40 -5.39 -3.96
C PRO A 114 -21.43 -4.03 -3.29
N THR A 115 -22.18 -3.89 -2.20
CA THR A 115 -22.31 -2.64 -1.47
C THR A 115 -21.01 -2.33 -0.73
N LEU A 116 -20.52 -3.27 0.09
CA LEU A 116 -19.30 -3.07 0.85
C LEU A 116 -18.08 -2.92 -0.06
N ILE A 117 -17.94 -3.74 -1.10
CA ILE A 117 -16.81 -3.63 -2.04
C ILE A 117 -16.74 -2.24 -2.68
N ARG A 118 -17.87 -1.67 -3.09
CA ARG A 118 -17.89 -0.31 -3.67
C ARG A 118 -17.59 0.78 -2.65
N GLN A 119 -17.93 0.55 -1.38
CA GLN A 119 -17.62 1.49 -0.28
C GLN A 119 -16.16 1.45 0.13
N THR A 120 -15.51 0.28 0.08
CA THR A 120 -14.18 0.08 0.69
C THR A 120 -13.05 -0.13 -0.32
N MET A 121 -13.35 -0.42 -1.58
CA MET A 121 -12.35 -0.73 -2.62
C MET A 121 -12.51 0.15 -3.87
N TRP A 122 -13.05 1.36 -3.71
CA TRP A 122 -13.19 2.33 -4.80
C TRP A 122 -11.83 2.60 -5.48
N PRO A 123 -11.73 2.62 -6.82
CA PRO A 123 -12.81 2.64 -7.81
C PRO A 123 -13.03 1.30 -8.52
N ALA A 124 -12.98 0.13 -7.86
CA ALA A 124 -13.31 -1.14 -8.52
C ALA A 124 -14.72 -1.10 -9.16
N THR A 125 -14.80 -0.80 -10.47
CA THR A 125 -16.04 -0.46 -11.18
C THR A 125 -16.39 -1.51 -12.24
N GLY A 126 -17.50 -1.29 -12.93
CA GLY A 126 -17.91 -2.10 -14.08
C GLY A 126 -18.28 -3.54 -13.74
N ASP A 127 -17.69 -4.47 -14.48
CA ASP A 127 -17.91 -5.92 -14.40
C ASP A 127 -16.97 -6.64 -13.40
N SER A 128 -16.18 -5.89 -12.63
CA SER A 128 -15.15 -6.45 -11.75
C SER A 128 -15.68 -7.48 -10.77
N LEU A 129 -16.89 -7.28 -10.22
CA LEU A 129 -17.48 -8.21 -9.24
C LEU A 129 -17.76 -9.60 -9.84
N PRO A 130 -18.62 -9.75 -10.87
CA PRO A 130 -18.91 -11.06 -11.44
C PRO A 130 -17.69 -11.73 -12.07
N VAL A 131 -16.72 -10.95 -12.58
CA VAL A 131 -15.44 -11.51 -13.05
C VAL A 131 -14.63 -12.06 -11.89
N CYS A 132 -14.35 -11.23 -10.88
CA CYS A 132 -13.46 -11.62 -9.78
C CYS A 132 -14.05 -12.70 -8.86
N GLN A 133 -15.38 -12.77 -8.69
CA GLN A 133 -16.04 -13.85 -7.91
C GLN A 133 -15.74 -15.25 -8.44
N ASN A 134 -15.48 -15.38 -9.75
CA ASN A 134 -15.23 -16.66 -10.40
C ASN A 134 -13.76 -17.08 -10.41
N GLU A 135 -12.86 -16.21 -9.94
CA GLU A 135 -11.44 -16.49 -9.86
C GLU A 135 -11.16 -17.67 -8.93
N GLY A 136 -10.28 -18.57 -9.39
CA GLY A 136 -9.96 -19.79 -8.64
C GLY A 136 -11.16 -20.72 -8.42
N SER A 137 -12.21 -20.68 -9.25
CA SER A 137 -13.40 -21.55 -9.09
C SER A 137 -13.12 -23.05 -9.00
N ARG A 138 -11.98 -23.51 -9.52
CA ARG A 138 -11.49 -24.91 -9.45
C ARG A 138 -10.49 -25.16 -8.32
N GLU A 139 -10.09 -24.13 -7.58
CA GLU A 139 -9.15 -24.24 -6.47
C GLU A 139 -9.85 -24.84 -5.24
N THR A 140 -9.25 -25.87 -4.66
CA THR A 140 -9.80 -26.60 -3.53
C THR A 140 -9.37 -26.00 -2.19
N CYS A 141 -8.25 -25.28 -2.15
CA CYS A 141 -7.79 -24.57 -0.98
C CYS A 141 -8.52 -23.22 -0.83
N PRO A 142 -9.34 -23.03 0.21
CA PRO A 142 -10.13 -21.80 0.35
C PRO A 142 -9.29 -20.53 0.45
N CYS A 143 -8.10 -20.61 1.09
CA CYS A 143 -7.20 -19.47 1.19
C CYS A 143 -6.69 -19.03 -0.18
N LYS A 144 -6.25 -19.99 -1.01
CA LYS A 144 -5.77 -19.71 -2.37
C LYS A 144 -6.89 -19.15 -3.25
N ARG A 145 -8.10 -19.71 -3.17
CA ARG A 145 -9.24 -19.21 -3.94
C ARG A 145 -9.58 -17.78 -3.52
N THR A 146 -9.65 -17.50 -2.22
CA THR A 146 -9.93 -16.14 -1.73
C THR A 146 -8.84 -15.16 -2.15
N TYR A 147 -7.58 -15.58 -2.12
CA TYR A 147 -6.46 -14.78 -2.64
C TYR A 147 -6.65 -14.42 -4.11
N ALA A 148 -7.02 -15.38 -4.96
CA ALA A 148 -7.27 -15.13 -6.38
C ALA A 148 -8.39 -14.08 -6.59
N ILE A 149 -9.49 -14.20 -5.84
CA ILE A 149 -10.60 -13.24 -5.86
C ILE A 149 -10.14 -11.84 -5.42
N ALA A 150 -9.48 -11.76 -4.25
CA ALA A 150 -9.00 -10.49 -3.69
C ALA A 150 -7.97 -9.82 -4.59
N LYS A 151 -7.05 -10.60 -5.17
CA LYS A 151 -6.05 -10.11 -6.12
C LYS A 151 -6.69 -9.56 -7.38
N CYS A 152 -7.68 -10.24 -7.94
CA CYS A 152 -8.43 -9.72 -9.07
C CYS A 152 -9.10 -8.39 -8.75
N LEU A 153 -9.77 -8.27 -7.60
CA LEU A 153 -10.40 -7.02 -7.18
C LEU A 153 -9.38 -5.89 -7.04
N MET A 154 -8.24 -6.15 -6.40
CA MET A 154 -7.21 -5.14 -6.19
C MET A 154 -6.57 -4.71 -7.52
N LEU A 155 -6.27 -5.65 -8.41
CA LEU A 155 -5.77 -5.32 -9.76
C LEU A 155 -6.75 -4.45 -10.54
N ARG A 156 -8.05 -4.78 -10.51
CA ARG A 156 -9.09 -3.98 -11.15
C ARG A 156 -9.19 -2.59 -10.53
N ALA A 157 -9.15 -2.47 -9.21
CA ALA A 157 -9.15 -1.19 -8.51
C ALA A 157 -7.95 -0.32 -8.89
N LEU A 158 -6.75 -0.91 -8.95
CA LEU A 158 -5.51 -0.22 -9.35
C LEU A 158 -5.55 0.25 -10.81
N VAL A 159 -6.10 -0.56 -11.72
CA VAL A 159 -6.29 -0.18 -13.12
C VAL A 159 -7.31 0.94 -13.26
N ASP A 160 -8.46 0.83 -12.59
CA ASP A 160 -9.51 1.84 -12.63
C ASP A 160 -9.03 3.17 -12.05
N ALA A 161 -8.27 3.16 -10.96
CA ALA A 161 -7.69 4.35 -10.34
C ALA A 161 -6.70 5.07 -11.28
N ARG A 162 -5.91 4.33 -12.06
CA ARG A 162 -5.01 4.91 -13.07
C ARG A 162 -5.75 5.53 -14.24
N ASN A 163 -6.88 4.93 -14.64
CA ASN A 163 -7.67 5.39 -15.78
C ASN A 163 -8.61 6.54 -15.43
N LYS A 164 -8.99 6.69 -14.16
CA LYS A 164 -9.81 7.78 -13.63
C LYS A 164 -9.17 8.31 -12.34
N PRO A 165 -8.07 9.08 -12.45
CA PRO A 165 -7.48 9.68 -11.27
C PRO A 165 -8.54 10.51 -10.55
N LEU A 166 -8.69 10.27 -9.25
CA LEU A 166 -9.54 11.07 -8.38
C LEU A 166 -9.06 12.53 -8.51
N VAL A 167 -9.94 13.42 -8.96
CA VAL A 167 -9.68 14.85 -9.13
C VAL A 167 -9.79 15.56 -7.79
#